data_AF-A0A538I0Q0-F1
#
_entry.id   AF-A0A538I0Q0-F1
#
_cell.length_a   1.000
_cell.length_b   1.000
_cell.length_c   1.000
_cell.angle_alpha   90.00
_cell.angle_beta   90.00
_cell.angle_gamma   90.00
#
_symmetry.space_group_name_H-M   'P 1'
#
loop_
_entity.id
_entity.type
_entity.pdbx_description
1 polymer ?
#
loop_
_entity_poly.entity_id
_entity_poly.type
_entity_poly.pdbx_seq_one_letter_code
_entity_poly.pdbx_strand_id
1 'polypeptide(L)'
;MRSRASTGPSRARRQGDPRRARRGVRPRRDGSARADVRRARSRPRRRHRPVPPCHPRVGRYRVVSPLVSVLKTLFWGSLGALAWTHLGYPATAAAVARLRPRPVRKDDSYLPDVDVIVAAHNEEAVIERRLDNLLGLDYPPEKLRILVASDASDDRTDEIVEAASAREPRVRLLACPRGGKVVAQNAGVRDTDGAVVAFTDANAAWAADALRRLVSNLADPDVGYVCGQLRLEAADGSNQEGLYWRYEVWLREQESVSGSVTGGYGSIYALPRGDYVDTISRSPT
;
A
#
# COMPACT_ATOMS: atom_id res chain seq x y z
N MET A 1 55.55 -0.04 20.32
CA MET A 1 56.23 1.27 20.28
C MET A 1 55.20 2.32 20.68
N ARG A 2 55.39 2.94 21.87
CA ARG A 2 54.93 4.27 22.38
C ARG A 2 53.57 4.80 21.87
N SER A 3 52.62 5.32 22.68
CA SER A 3 52.70 5.93 24.01
C SER A 3 51.32 6.46 24.45
N ARG A 4 50.92 6.16 25.71
CA ARG A 4 50.28 7.00 26.78
C ARG A 4 48.97 7.75 26.47
N ALA A 5 47.87 7.46 27.16
CA ALA A 5 47.49 7.91 28.52
C ALA A 5 47.23 9.44 28.58
N SER A 6 46.12 9.95 29.12
CA SER A 6 45.81 9.87 30.56
C SER A 6 44.59 10.76 30.92
N THR A 7 43.90 10.37 32.00
CA THR A 7 43.31 11.19 33.10
C THR A 7 42.51 12.45 32.73
N GLY A 8 41.28 12.65 33.22
CA GLY A 8 40.88 12.58 34.63
C GLY A 8 40.21 13.92 35.04
N PRO A 9 39.51 13.97 36.19
CA PRO A 9 38.29 14.77 36.39
C PRO A 9 38.53 16.13 37.04
N SER A 10 37.51 17.01 37.04
CA SER A 10 37.46 18.14 37.98
C SER A 10 36.05 18.43 38.49
N ARG A 11 35.90 18.29 39.81
CA ARG A 11 34.77 18.74 40.64
C ARG A 11 34.93 20.25 40.89
N ALA A 12 33.80 20.95 41.12
CA ALA A 12 33.40 21.42 42.46
C ALA A 12 32.65 22.77 42.47
N ARG A 13 31.55 22.77 43.26
CA ARG A 13 31.07 23.87 44.13
C ARG A 13 30.43 25.08 43.41
N ARG A 14 29.42 25.78 43.93
CA ARG A 14 28.85 25.93 45.29
C ARG A 14 27.55 26.75 45.20
N GLN A 15 26.68 26.60 46.21
CA GLN A 15 25.75 27.62 46.78
C GLN A 15 24.60 28.09 45.87
N GLY A 16 23.38 28.33 46.31
CA GLY A 16 22.78 28.51 47.63
C GLY A 16 21.54 29.41 47.44
N ASP A 17 20.43 29.01 48.08
CA ASP A 17 19.17 29.72 48.41
C ASP A 17 19.29 31.28 48.52
N PRO A 18 18.23 32.16 48.43
CA PRO A 18 16.85 31.89 48.83
C PRO A 18 15.68 32.70 48.20
N ARG A 19 14.49 32.24 48.59
CA ARG A 19 13.20 32.94 48.70
C ARG A 19 13.30 34.46 48.94
N ARG A 20 12.52 35.25 48.19
CA ARG A 20 12.08 36.59 48.59
C ARG A 20 10.57 36.64 48.74
N ALA A 21 10.13 36.44 49.98
CA ALA A 21 8.97 37.11 50.55
C ALA A 21 9.37 38.54 50.95
N ARG A 22 8.40 39.47 50.95
CA ARG A 22 8.26 40.71 51.76
C ARG A 22 7.29 41.62 51.00
N ARG A 23 6.36 42.37 51.58
CA ARG A 23 5.84 42.62 52.94
C ARG A 23 4.55 43.42 52.68
N GLY A 24 3.47 43.24 53.44
CA GLY A 24 3.14 44.09 54.60
C GLY A 24 2.81 45.53 54.15
N VAL A 25 1.61 46.06 54.36
CA VAL A 25 1.27 46.85 55.57
C VAL A 25 -0.26 46.89 55.80
N ARG A 26 -0.69 46.53 57.03
CA ARG A 26 -1.93 46.94 57.76
C ARG A 26 -1.60 48.21 58.58
N PRO A 27 -2.52 49.06 59.15
CA PRO A 27 -3.81 48.77 59.84
C PRO A 27 -4.92 49.83 59.53
N ARG A 28 -6.24 49.68 59.79
CA ARG A 28 -7.11 49.45 60.97
C ARG A 28 -7.45 50.71 61.81
N ARG A 29 -8.76 50.82 62.13
CA ARG A 29 -9.49 51.70 63.10
C ARG A 29 -9.81 53.13 62.64
N ASP A 30 -10.80 53.84 63.14
CA ASP A 30 -12.11 53.66 63.84
C ASP A 30 -12.70 55.09 63.93
N GLY A 31 -14.01 55.24 64.15
CA GLY A 31 -14.65 56.49 64.66
C GLY A 31 -15.49 57.24 63.61
N SER A 32 -16.83 57.23 63.61
CA SER A 32 -17.83 57.72 64.58
C SER A 32 -18.12 59.22 64.52
N ALA A 33 -19.31 59.60 64.02
CA ALA A 33 -20.23 60.67 64.50
C ALA A 33 -21.31 60.88 63.40
N ARG A 34 -22.61 60.58 63.63
CA ARG A 34 -23.66 61.49 64.18
C ARG A 34 -23.73 62.82 63.41
N ALA A 35 -24.85 63.38 62.99
CA ALA A 35 -26.28 63.06 62.94
C ALA A 35 -26.91 64.13 62.04
N ASP A 36 -28.05 63.90 61.38
CA ASP A 36 -29.14 64.89 61.50
C ASP A 36 -30.47 64.41 60.93
N VAL A 37 -31.52 64.77 61.68
CA VAL A 37 -32.92 64.44 61.44
C VAL A 37 -33.57 65.61 60.72
N ARG A 38 -34.14 65.38 59.53
CA ARG A 38 -35.22 66.23 59.01
C ARG A 38 -36.33 65.43 58.34
N ARG A 39 -37.52 65.52 58.93
CA ARG A 39 -38.82 65.09 58.41
C ARG A 39 -39.14 65.78 57.08
N ALA A 40 -39.57 65.03 56.07
CA ALA A 40 -40.37 65.57 54.97
C ALA A 40 -41.31 64.51 54.36
N ARG A 41 -42.57 64.58 54.80
CA ARG A 41 -43.83 64.44 54.03
C ARG A 41 -44.01 63.23 53.09
N SER A 42 -44.94 62.39 53.54
CA SER A 42 -45.76 61.41 52.82
C SER A 42 -46.11 61.75 51.37
N ARG A 43 -45.79 60.83 50.45
CA ARG A 43 -46.40 60.70 49.12
C ARG A 43 -47.04 59.31 48.98
N PRO A 44 -48.18 59.18 48.28
CA PRO A 44 -48.99 57.96 48.30
C PRO A 44 -48.30 56.79 47.60
N ARG A 45 -48.36 55.61 48.25
CA ARG A 45 -47.92 54.32 47.72
C ARG A 45 -48.55 54.06 46.35
N ARG A 46 -47.76 54.14 45.28
CA ARG A 46 -48.12 53.50 44.00
C ARG A 46 -48.22 51.99 44.26
N ARG A 47 -49.39 51.42 44.04
CA ARG A 47 -49.61 49.97 44.06
C ARG A 47 -48.67 49.34 43.01
N HIS A 48 -47.62 48.67 43.48
CA HIS A 48 -46.82 47.79 42.65
C HIS A 48 -47.75 46.66 42.16
N ARG A 49 -48.07 46.66 40.87
CA ARG A 49 -48.60 45.44 40.23
C ARG A 49 -47.49 44.38 40.33
N PRO A 50 -47.78 43.14 40.77
CA PRO A 50 -46.80 42.08 40.71
C PRO A 50 -46.41 41.86 39.25
N VAL A 51 -45.12 42.02 38.95
CA VAL A 51 -44.53 41.60 37.68
C VAL A 51 -44.62 40.07 37.67
N PRO A 52 -45.18 39.43 36.62
CA PRO A 52 -45.21 37.97 36.57
C PRO A 52 -43.77 37.43 36.60
N PRO A 53 -43.52 36.27 37.23
CA PRO A 53 -42.19 35.70 37.27
C PRO A 53 -41.70 35.47 35.84
N CYS A 54 -40.61 36.15 35.48
CA CYS A 54 -39.84 35.83 34.28
C CYS A 54 -39.24 34.44 34.46
N HIS A 55 -39.95 33.41 34.03
CA HIS A 55 -39.32 32.11 33.81
C HIS A 55 -38.29 32.29 32.69
N PRO A 56 -36.99 32.01 32.90
CA PRO A 56 -36.08 31.87 31.78
C PRO A 56 -36.58 30.65 31.01
N ARG A 57 -37.23 30.87 29.87
CA ARG A 57 -37.42 29.82 28.88
C ARG A 57 -36.03 29.46 28.37
N VAL A 58 -35.37 28.55 29.08
CA VAL A 58 -34.23 27.81 28.55
C VAL A 58 -34.79 26.82 27.54
N GLY A 59 -35.23 27.35 26.40
CA GLY A 59 -35.62 26.59 25.22
C GLY A 59 -34.37 26.03 24.59
N ARG A 60 -33.85 24.94 25.17
CA ARG A 60 -32.87 24.07 24.52
C ARG A 60 -33.53 23.42 23.31
N TYR A 61 -33.45 24.09 22.17
CA TYR A 61 -33.64 23.44 20.89
C TYR A 61 -32.41 23.72 20.06
N ARG A 62 -31.40 22.84 20.17
CA ARG A 62 -30.43 22.66 19.08
C ARG A 62 -31.23 22.13 17.89
N VAL A 63 -31.84 23.02 17.13
CA VAL A 63 -32.26 22.72 15.77
C VAL A 63 -30.95 22.57 15.02
N VAL A 64 -30.40 21.36 15.05
CA VAL A 64 -29.30 21.00 14.15
C VAL A 64 -29.88 21.23 12.77
N SER A 65 -29.36 22.21 12.03
CA SER A 65 -29.90 22.53 10.71
C SER A 65 -29.91 21.26 9.86
N PRO A 66 -30.92 21.05 8.99
CA PRO A 66 -30.99 19.85 8.14
C PRO A 66 -29.69 19.66 7.34
N LEU A 67 -29.04 20.77 6.95
CA LEU A 67 -27.71 20.77 6.34
C LEU A 67 -26.63 20.16 7.25
N VAL A 68 -26.57 20.50 8.54
CA VAL A 68 -25.60 19.92 9.47
C VAL A 68 -25.83 18.42 9.68
N SER A 69 -27.09 17.96 9.66
CA SER A 69 -27.39 16.52 9.71
C SER A 69 -26.90 15.80 8.44
N VAL A 70 -27.15 16.35 7.25
CA VAL A 70 -26.64 15.80 5.98
C VAL A 70 -25.12 15.74 5.98
N LEU A 71 -24.44 16.83 6.35
CA LEU A 71 -22.97 16.86 6.42
C LEU A 71 -22.39 15.83 7.39
N LYS A 72 -23.04 15.60 8.55
CA LYS A 72 -22.62 14.55 9.49
C LYS A 72 -22.77 13.16 8.90
N THR A 73 -23.88 12.88 8.22
CA THR A 73 -24.09 11.58 7.58
C THR A 73 -23.05 11.33 6.50
N LEU A 74 -22.76 12.33 5.65
CA LEU A 74 -21.71 12.22 4.63
C LEU A 74 -20.34 12.00 5.28
N PHE A 75 -20.00 12.78 6.31
CA PHE A 75 -18.73 12.64 7.02
C PHE A 75 -18.55 11.24 7.63
N TRP A 76 -19.52 10.76 8.41
CA TRP A 76 -19.45 9.45 9.05
C TRP A 76 -19.57 8.30 8.05
N GLY A 77 -20.35 8.47 6.98
CA GLY A 77 -20.44 7.52 5.87
C GLY A 77 -19.08 7.35 5.18
N SER A 78 -18.43 8.45 4.82
CA SER A 78 -17.09 8.43 4.22
C SER A 78 -16.04 7.86 5.16
N LEU A 79 -16.06 8.24 6.45
CA LEU A 79 -15.15 7.68 7.44
C LEU A 79 -15.38 6.17 7.64
N GLY A 80 -16.64 5.73 7.64
CA GLY A 80 -17.00 4.31 7.67
C GLY A 80 -16.50 3.55 6.44
N ALA A 81 -16.59 4.14 5.25
CA ALA A 81 -16.06 3.55 4.02
C ALA A 81 -14.53 3.41 4.06
N LEU A 82 -13.81 4.42 4.58
CA LEU A 82 -12.36 4.34 4.80
C LEU A 82 -12.00 3.26 5.84
N ALA A 83 -12.72 3.21 6.96
CA ALA A 83 -12.51 2.18 7.98
C ALA A 83 -12.80 0.77 7.42
N TRP A 84 -13.83 0.62 6.59
CA TRP A 84 -14.10 -0.64 5.92
C TRP A 84 -12.97 -1.04 4.99
N THR A 85 -12.48 -0.16 4.11
CA THR A 85 -11.43 -0.53 3.15
C THR A 85 -10.09 -0.85 3.82
N HIS A 86 -9.74 -0.15 4.91
CA HIS A 86 -8.42 -0.30 5.55
C HIS A 86 -8.39 -1.26 6.75
N LEU A 87 -9.55 -1.61 7.32
CA LEU A 87 -9.63 -2.49 8.51
C LEU A 87 -10.70 -3.57 8.35
N GLY A 88 -11.91 -3.18 7.94
CA GLY A 88 -13.05 -4.09 7.81
C GLY A 88 -12.81 -5.21 6.80
N TYR A 89 -12.53 -4.86 5.56
CA TYR A 89 -12.24 -5.78 4.47
C TYR A 89 -11.06 -6.72 4.79
N PRO A 90 -9.88 -6.23 5.20
CA PRO A 90 -8.77 -7.11 5.58
C PRO A 90 -9.09 -8.06 6.73
N ALA A 91 -9.80 -7.59 7.76
CA ALA A 91 -10.24 -8.45 8.85
C ALA A 91 -11.22 -9.53 8.37
N THR A 92 -12.15 -9.18 7.47
CA THR A 92 -13.05 -10.17 6.87
C THR A 92 -12.33 -11.15 5.94
N ALA A 93 -11.39 -10.69 5.11
CA ALA A 93 -10.58 -11.55 4.25
C ALA A 93 -9.77 -12.53 5.10
N ALA A 94 -9.13 -12.07 6.16
CA ALA A 94 -8.42 -12.93 7.11
C ALA A 94 -9.34 -13.92 7.84
N ALA A 95 -10.55 -13.48 8.23
CA ALA A 95 -11.53 -14.38 8.85
C ALA A 95 -12.00 -15.46 7.87
N VAL A 96 -12.30 -15.10 6.62
CA VAL A 96 -12.69 -16.05 5.57
C VAL A 96 -11.54 -17.01 5.25
N ALA A 97 -10.32 -16.51 5.09
CA ALA A 97 -9.13 -17.33 4.86
C ALA A 97 -8.93 -18.38 5.96
N ARG A 98 -9.21 -18.02 7.21
CA ARG A 98 -9.14 -18.95 8.36
C ARG A 98 -10.31 -19.93 8.44
N LEU A 99 -11.52 -19.48 8.15
CA LEU A 99 -12.73 -20.27 8.33
C LEU A 99 -13.08 -21.15 7.12
N ARG A 100 -12.66 -20.74 5.92
CA ARG A 100 -12.95 -21.39 4.64
C ARG A 100 -11.74 -21.30 3.69
N PRO A 101 -10.58 -21.87 4.06
CA PRO A 101 -9.44 -21.93 3.16
C PRO A 101 -9.76 -22.79 1.94
N ARG A 102 -9.20 -22.42 0.78
CA ARG A 102 -9.24 -23.18 -0.47
C ARG A 102 -7.80 -23.59 -0.82
N PRO A 103 -7.31 -24.71 -0.26
CA PRO A 103 -5.93 -25.14 -0.51
C PRO A 103 -5.73 -25.52 -1.97
N VAL A 104 -4.64 -25.03 -2.57
CA VAL A 104 -4.20 -25.37 -3.93
C VAL A 104 -3.43 -26.68 -3.90
N ARG A 105 -3.73 -27.60 -4.82
CA ARG A 105 -2.99 -28.85 -5.03
C ARG A 105 -1.71 -28.57 -5.79
N LYS A 106 -0.63 -28.31 -5.05
CA LYS A 106 0.70 -28.10 -5.63
C LYS A 106 1.34 -29.41 -6.03
N ASP A 107 2.01 -29.44 -7.17
CA ASP A 107 2.83 -30.55 -7.63
C ASP A 107 4.16 -30.04 -8.19
N ASP A 108 5.26 -30.28 -7.50
CA ASP A 108 6.60 -29.86 -7.91
C ASP A 108 7.13 -30.64 -9.13
N SER A 109 6.50 -31.78 -9.47
CA SER A 109 6.81 -32.56 -10.67
C SER A 109 6.07 -32.08 -11.92
N TYR A 110 5.08 -31.20 -11.76
CA TYR A 110 4.36 -30.58 -12.86
C TYR A 110 5.24 -29.55 -13.59
N LEU A 111 5.83 -30.00 -14.70
CA LEU A 111 6.76 -29.21 -15.52
C LEU A 111 6.20 -29.12 -16.95
N PRO A 112 5.20 -28.26 -17.21
CA PRO A 112 4.67 -28.04 -18.56
C PRO A 112 5.67 -27.29 -19.47
N ASP A 113 5.40 -27.23 -20.76
CA ASP A 113 6.09 -26.28 -21.65
C ASP A 113 5.65 -24.85 -21.30
N VAL A 114 6.63 -23.97 -21.08
CA VAL A 114 6.43 -22.59 -20.65
C VAL A 114 7.04 -21.62 -21.66
N ASP A 115 6.24 -20.65 -22.09
CA ASP A 115 6.73 -19.45 -22.76
C ASP A 115 6.77 -18.27 -21.77
N VAL A 116 7.97 -17.78 -21.49
CA VAL A 116 8.19 -16.56 -20.70
C VAL A 116 8.21 -15.37 -21.66
N ILE A 117 7.19 -14.52 -21.57
CA ILE A 117 7.03 -13.32 -22.37
C ILE A 117 7.58 -12.12 -21.58
N VAL A 118 8.64 -11.53 -22.11
CA VAL A 118 9.27 -10.30 -21.60
C VAL A 118 8.76 -9.13 -22.43
N ALA A 119 8.03 -8.20 -21.83
CA ALA A 119 7.70 -6.95 -22.50
C ALA A 119 8.88 -5.97 -22.35
N ALA A 120 9.35 -5.41 -23.46
CA ALA A 120 10.48 -4.49 -23.48
C ALA A 120 10.18 -3.24 -24.32
N HIS A 121 10.66 -2.09 -23.86
CA HIS A 121 10.71 -0.86 -24.64
C HIS A 121 11.86 0.00 -24.09
N ASN A 122 12.92 0.15 -24.87
CA ASN A 122 14.11 0.89 -24.50
C ASN A 122 14.76 0.39 -23.19
N GLU A 123 15.15 -0.87 -23.18
CA GLU A 123 15.69 -1.61 -22.03
C GLU A 123 17.14 -2.07 -22.25
N GLU A 124 17.91 -1.40 -23.12
CA GLU A 124 19.27 -1.80 -23.49
C GLU A 124 20.21 -1.97 -22.28
N ALA A 125 19.97 -1.20 -21.22
CA ALA A 125 20.78 -1.21 -19.99
C ALA A 125 20.56 -2.46 -19.11
N VAL A 126 19.45 -3.18 -19.30
CA VAL A 126 19.05 -4.28 -18.39
C VAL A 126 18.68 -5.58 -19.11
N ILE A 127 18.35 -5.54 -20.40
CA ILE A 127 17.80 -6.69 -21.12
C ILE A 127 18.77 -7.88 -21.18
N GLU A 128 20.08 -7.63 -21.33
CA GLU A 128 21.08 -8.71 -21.34
C GLU A 128 21.10 -9.47 -20.00
N ARG A 129 21.21 -8.75 -18.89
CA ARG A 129 21.15 -9.33 -17.54
C ARG A 129 19.82 -10.03 -17.27
N ARG A 130 18.72 -9.53 -17.85
CA ARG A 130 17.40 -10.18 -17.73
C ARG A 130 17.39 -11.54 -18.41
N LEU A 131 17.91 -11.62 -19.64
CA LEU A 131 18.01 -12.87 -20.38
C LEU A 131 18.88 -13.88 -19.62
N ASP A 132 20.03 -13.45 -19.10
CA ASP A 132 20.90 -14.31 -18.27
C ASP A 132 20.15 -14.84 -17.03
N ASN A 133 19.38 -13.99 -16.34
CA ASN A 133 18.59 -14.42 -15.20
C ASN A 133 17.50 -15.45 -15.57
N LEU A 134 16.82 -15.26 -16.70
CA LEU A 134 15.79 -16.19 -17.17
C LEU A 134 16.38 -17.53 -17.66
N LEU A 135 17.53 -17.48 -18.32
CA LEU A 135 18.24 -18.68 -18.78
C LEU A 135 18.84 -19.48 -17.62
N GLY A 136 19.13 -18.81 -16.50
CA GLY A 136 19.62 -19.41 -15.26
C GLY A 136 18.52 -19.91 -14.30
N LEU A 137 17.24 -19.91 -14.71
CA LEU A 137 16.18 -20.51 -13.92
C LEU A 137 16.38 -22.03 -13.79
N ASP A 138 16.10 -22.57 -12.61
CA ASP A 138 16.01 -24.03 -12.41
C ASP A 138 14.73 -24.53 -13.06
N TYR A 139 14.78 -24.75 -14.38
CA TYR A 139 13.69 -25.34 -15.16
C TYR A 139 14.30 -26.15 -16.31
N PRO A 140 13.68 -27.27 -16.76
CA PRO A 140 14.18 -28.03 -17.90
C PRO A 140 14.36 -27.14 -19.14
N PRO A 141 15.58 -27.00 -19.69
CA PRO A 141 15.85 -26.10 -20.81
C PRO A 141 14.94 -26.32 -22.02
N GLU A 142 14.65 -27.58 -22.35
CA GLU A 142 13.82 -27.99 -23.47
C GLU A 142 12.34 -27.60 -23.33
N LYS A 143 11.91 -27.26 -22.10
CA LYS A 143 10.53 -26.85 -21.77
C LYS A 143 10.39 -25.36 -21.50
N LEU A 144 11.48 -24.60 -21.61
CA LEU A 144 11.50 -23.16 -21.36
C LEU A 144 11.87 -22.42 -22.64
N ARG A 145 10.98 -21.52 -23.06
CA ARG A 145 11.23 -20.57 -24.15
C ARG A 145 11.05 -19.16 -23.61
N ILE A 146 11.85 -18.25 -24.13
CA ILE A 146 11.86 -16.83 -23.75
C ILE A 146 11.57 -16.02 -25.00
N LEU A 147 10.46 -15.30 -24.99
CA LEU A 147 10.09 -14.37 -26.04
C LEU A 147 10.18 -12.94 -25.52
N VAL A 148 11.05 -12.13 -26.10
CA VAL A 148 11.07 -10.70 -25.84
C VAL A 148 10.16 -10.01 -26.85
N ALA A 149 9.03 -9.51 -26.39
CA ALA A 149 8.12 -8.69 -27.18
C ALA A 149 8.54 -7.21 -27.06
N SER A 150 9.25 -6.72 -28.08
CA SER A 150 9.73 -5.33 -28.14
C SER A 150 8.63 -4.41 -28.68
N ASP A 151 8.22 -3.44 -27.88
CA ASP A 151 7.16 -2.47 -28.22
C ASP A 151 7.74 -1.23 -28.91
N ALA A 152 8.32 -1.45 -30.10
CA ALA A 152 9.01 -0.46 -30.93
C ALA A 152 10.13 0.28 -30.18
N SER A 153 11.16 -0.45 -29.74
CA SER A 153 12.36 0.17 -29.15
C SER A 153 13.17 0.95 -30.20
N ASP A 154 13.81 2.04 -29.80
CA ASP A 154 14.67 2.89 -30.64
C ASP A 154 16.14 2.94 -30.18
N ASP A 155 16.45 2.21 -29.10
CA ASP A 155 17.78 1.97 -28.58
C ASP A 155 18.32 0.60 -29.05
N ARG A 156 19.39 0.10 -28.41
CA ARG A 156 20.01 -1.18 -28.79
C ARG A 156 19.31 -2.41 -28.23
N THR A 157 18.12 -2.29 -27.63
CA THR A 157 17.40 -3.42 -27.02
C THR A 157 17.23 -4.57 -28.00
N ASP A 158 16.73 -4.30 -29.20
CA ASP A 158 16.44 -5.33 -30.20
C ASP A 158 17.72 -6.00 -30.70
N GLU A 159 18.77 -5.22 -30.96
CA GLU A 159 20.09 -5.73 -31.36
C GLU A 159 20.67 -6.70 -30.32
N ILE A 160 20.54 -6.39 -29.03
CA ILE A 160 21.04 -7.22 -27.93
C ILE A 160 20.28 -8.55 -27.88
N VAL A 161 18.96 -8.50 -28.04
CA VAL A 161 18.11 -9.71 -28.03
C VAL A 161 18.39 -10.57 -29.25
N GLU A 162 18.54 -10.00 -30.44
CA GLU A 162 18.90 -10.76 -31.65
C GLU A 162 20.25 -11.45 -31.49
N ALA A 163 21.25 -10.75 -30.96
CA ALA A 163 22.56 -11.32 -30.68
C ALA A 163 22.50 -12.44 -29.61
N ALA A 164 21.58 -12.37 -28.66
CA ALA A 164 21.33 -13.46 -27.71
C ALA A 164 20.61 -14.64 -28.38
N SER A 165 19.59 -14.38 -29.20
CA SER A 165 18.84 -15.40 -29.96
C SER A 165 19.74 -16.21 -30.91
N ALA A 166 20.73 -15.56 -31.53
CA ALA A 166 21.71 -16.24 -32.36
C ALA A 166 22.59 -17.25 -31.60
N ARG A 167 22.75 -17.08 -30.27
CA ARG A 167 23.58 -17.93 -29.40
C ARG A 167 22.76 -18.94 -28.60
N GLU A 168 21.52 -18.62 -28.29
CA GLU A 168 20.63 -19.39 -27.43
C GLU A 168 19.27 -19.59 -28.13
N PRO A 169 19.01 -20.79 -28.69
CA PRO A 169 17.78 -21.08 -29.44
C PRO A 169 16.48 -20.91 -28.64
N ARG A 170 16.55 -20.91 -27.30
CA ARG A 170 15.38 -20.68 -26.43
C ARG A 170 14.94 -19.21 -26.42
N VAL A 171 15.80 -18.27 -26.84
CA VAL A 171 15.50 -16.83 -26.85
C VAL A 171 15.05 -16.41 -28.24
N ARG A 172 13.96 -15.66 -28.32
CA ARG A 172 13.43 -15.07 -29.55
C ARG A 172 13.04 -13.60 -29.33
N LEU A 173 13.21 -12.78 -30.37
CA LEU A 173 12.69 -11.43 -30.45
C LEU A 173 11.37 -11.42 -31.24
N LEU A 174 10.37 -10.71 -30.73
CA LEU A 174 9.16 -10.32 -31.46
C LEU A 174 9.07 -8.80 -31.49
N ALA A 175 9.43 -8.20 -32.62
CA ALA A 175 9.27 -6.77 -32.84
C ALA A 175 7.78 -6.43 -33.08
N CYS A 176 7.21 -5.63 -32.20
CA CYS A 176 5.82 -5.18 -32.26
C CYS A 176 5.75 -3.69 -32.66
N PRO A 177 4.73 -3.27 -33.41
CA PRO A 177 4.39 -1.86 -33.52
C PRO A 177 4.06 -1.27 -32.15
N ARG A 178 4.30 0.04 -31.98
CA ARG A 178 4.00 0.74 -30.72
C ARG A 178 2.53 0.61 -30.34
N GLY A 179 2.25 -0.07 -29.23
CA GLY A 179 0.91 -0.30 -28.70
C GLY A 179 0.86 -0.42 -27.17
N GLY A 180 2.01 -0.35 -26.50
CA GLY A 180 2.12 -0.50 -25.05
C GLY A 180 2.30 -1.96 -24.62
N LYS A 181 2.62 -2.15 -23.33
CA LYS A 181 2.91 -3.45 -22.72
C LYS A 181 1.87 -4.53 -23.03
N VAL A 182 0.58 -4.20 -22.89
CA VAL A 182 -0.50 -5.19 -23.11
C VAL A 182 -0.56 -5.63 -24.57
N VAL A 183 -0.40 -4.72 -25.54
CA VAL A 183 -0.39 -5.10 -26.96
C VAL A 183 0.78 -6.03 -27.28
N ALA A 184 1.98 -5.70 -26.78
CA ALA A 184 3.17 -6.53 -26.94
C ALA A 184 3.02 -7.91 -26.29
N GLN A 185 2.45 -7.97 -25.09
CA GLN A 185 2.14 -9.23 -24.41
C GLN A 185 1.12 -10.08 -25.19
N ASN A 186 0.03 -9.47 -25.66
CA ASN A 186 -0.98 -10.18 -26.46
C ASN A 186 -0.36 -10.71 -27.76
N ALA A 187 0.51 -9.92 -28.42
CA ALA A 187 1.25 -10.37 -29.60
C ALA A 187 2.17 -11.55 -29.26
N GLY A 188 2.89 -11.49 -28.14
CA GLY A 188 3.74 -12.58 -27.66
C GLY A 188 2.96 -13.86 -27.38
N VAL A 189 1.77 -13.77 -26.77
CA VAL A 189 0.91 -14.95 -26.57
C VAL A 189 0.49 -15.54 -27.91
N ARG A 190 0.13 -14.72 -28.91
CA ARG A 190 -0.26 -15.23 -30.23
C ARG A 190 0.89 -15.91 -30.99
N ASP A 191 2.13 -15.51 -30.75
CA ASP A 191 3.34 -16.05 -31.40
C ASP A 191 3.93 -17.30 -30.72
N THR A 192 3.33 -17.73 -29.61
CA THR A 192 3.81 -18.84 -28.75
C THR A 192 2.78 -19.95 -28.64
N ASP A 193 3.18 -21.13 -28.12
CA ASP A 193 2.33 -22.33 -28.10
C ASP A 193 2.44 -23.19 -26.83
N GLY A 194 3.25 -22.77 -25.86
CA GLY A 194 3.45 -23.43 -24.58
C GLY A 194 2.16 -23.56 -23.79
N ALA A 195 2.07 -24.64 -23.02
CA ALA A 195 0.89 -24.93 -22.20
C ALA A 195 0.66 -23.86 -21.12
N VAL A 196 1.72 -23.23 -20.64
CA VAL A 196 1.69 -22.11 -19.70
C VAL A 196 2.38 -20.89 -20.31
N VAL A 197 1.75 -19.73 -20.14
CA VAL A 197 2.36 -18.44 -20.46
C VAL A 197 2.71 -17.71 -19.18
N ALA A 198 3.96 -17.25 -19.10
CA ALA A 198 4.49 -16.52 -17.96
C ALA A 198 4.93 -15.14 -18.41
N PHE A 199 4.77 -14.12 -17.57
CA PHE A 199 4.98 -12.73 -17.95
C PHE A 199 5.90 -12.03 -16.97
N THR A 200 6.78 -11.21 -17.51
CA THR A 200 7.73 -10.41 -16.74
C THR A 200 8.06 -9.09 -17.42
N ASP A 201 8.51 -8.14 -16.62
CA ASP A 201 9.18 -6.93 -17.10
C ASP A 201 10.67 -7.20 -17.35
N ALA A 202 11.30 -6.36 -18.18
CA ALA A 202 12.73 -6.42 -18.48
C ALA A 202 13.61 -6.03 -17.28
N ASN A 203 13.12 -5.17 -16.38
CA ASN A 203 13.86 -4.68 -15.23
C ASN A 203 13.65 -5.49 -13.93
N ALA A 204 12.91 -6.60 -13.99
CA ALA A 204 12.65 -7.47 -12.85
C ALA A 204 13.57 -8.68 -12.85
N ALA A 205 14.09 -9.07 -11.68
CA ALA A 205 14.83 -10.32 -11.51
C ALA A 205 13.95 -11.37 -10.84
N TRP A 206 14.09 -12.62 -11.26
CA TRP A 206 13.41 -13.77 -10.67
C TRP A 206 14.42 -14.60 -9.86
N ALA A 207 13.96 -15.16 -8.74
CA ALA A 207 14.71 -16.19 -8.04
C ALA A 207 14.85 -17.44 -8.93
N ALA A 208 15.94 -18.20 -8.77
CA ALA A 208 16.23 -19.36 -9.62
C ALA A 208 15.08 -20.39 -9.65
N ASP A 209 14.38 -20.59 -8.53
CA ASP A 209 13.27 -21.53 -8.38
C ASP A 209 11.88 -20.90 -8.65
N ALA A 210 11.83 -19.63 -9.03
CA ALA A 210 10.57 -18.87 -9.14
C ALA A 210 9.60 -19.50 -10.14
N LEU A 211 10.08 -19.89 -11.32
CA LEU A 211 9.22 -20.46 -12.35
C LEU A 211 8.62 -21.80 -11.91
N ARG A 212 9.44 -22.70 -11.32
CA ARG A 212 8.94 -23.96 -10.73
C ARG A 212 7.84 -23.71 -9.70
N ARG A 213 8.05 -22.75 -8.81
CA ARG A 213 7.05 -22.39 -7.80
C ARG A 213 5.76 -21.89 -8.44
N LEU A 214 5.84 -21.06 -9.48
CA LEU A 214 4.64 -20.60 -10.19
C LEU A 214 3.87 -21.79 -10.79
N VAL A 215 4.55 -22.61 -11.61
CA VAL A 215 3.87 -23.71 -12.32
C VAL A 215 3.39 -24.81 -11.39
N SER A 216 4.05 -25.05 -10.25
CA SER A 216 3.59 -26.06 -9.28
C SER A 216 2.15 -25.82 -8.81
N ASN A 217 1.71 -24.56 -8.72
CA ASN A 217 0.35 -24.21 -8.34
C ASN A 217 -0.65 -24.42 -9.49
N LEU A 218 -0.19 -24.38 -10.74
CA LEU A 218 -0.99 -24.63 -11.95
C LEU A 218 -1.24 -26.12 -12.22
N ALA A 219 -0.67 -27.01 -11.40
CA ALA A 219 -1.01 -28.42 -11.42
C ALA A 219 -2.46 -28.67 -10.96
N ASP A 220 -3.01 -27.74 -10.17
CA ASP A 220 -4.42 -27.74 -9.79
C ASP A 220 -5.27 -27.14 -10.93
N PRO A 221 -6.17 -27.91 -11.57
CA PRO A 221 -6.97 -27.43 -12.70
C PRO A 221 -7.94 -26.30 -12.32
N ASP A 222 -8.19 -26.08 -11.03
CA ASP A 222 -9.02 -24.95 -10.57
C ASP A 222 -8.24 -23.62 -10.49
N VAL A 223 -6.92 -23.63 -10.75
CA VAL A 223 -6.06 -22.44 -10.68
C VAL A 223 -5.78 -21.87 -12.08
N GLY A 224 -6.43 -20.74 -12.39
CA GLY A 224 -6.24 -20.03 -13.66
C GLY A 224 -5.20 -18.90 -13.64
N TYR A 225 -4.63 -18.56 -12.48
CA TYR A 225 -3.65 -17.47 -12.36
C TYR A 225 -2.77 -17.63 -11.12
N VAL A 226 -1.46 -17.41 -11.28
CA VAL A 226 -0.48 -17.42 -10.18
C VAL A 226 0.45 -16.23 -10.36
N CYS A 227 0.70 -15.47 -9.29
CA CYS A 227 1.72 -14.43 -9.28
C CYS A 227 2.80 -14.70 -8.22
N GLY A 228 4.03 -14.26 -8.50
CA GLY A 228 5.10 -14.26 -7.50
C GLY A 228 4.88 -13.16 -6.48
N GLN A 229 5.68 -13.13 -5.42
CA GLN A 229 5.72 -12.01 -4.48
C GLN A 229 6.81 -11.03 -4.92
N LEU A 230 6.45 -9.79 -5.24
CA LEU A 230 7.44 -8.75 -5.52
C LEU A 230 8.11 -8.31 -4.21
N ARG A 231 9.44 -8.41 -4.19
CA ARG A 231 10.29 -7.88 -3.11
C ARG A 231 11.06 -6.69 -3.64
N LEU A 232 11.00 -5.58 -2.90
CA LEU A 232 11.72 -4.36 -3.25
C LEU A 232 13.06 -4.37 -2.54
N GLU A 233 14.12 -4.63 -3.30
CA GLU A 233 15.49 -4.61 -2.79
C GLU A 233 16.12 -3.24 -3.07
N ALA A 234 16.81 -2.70 -2.07
CA ALA A 234 17.70 -1.55 -2.22
C ALA A 234 18.94 -1.94 -3.03
N ALA A 235 19.70 -0.94 -3.49
CA ALA A 235 20.95 -1.19 -4.21
C ALA A 235 22.00 -1.98 -3.40
N ASP A 236 21.87 -2.03 -2.07
CA ASP A 236 22.71 -2.82 -1.16
C ASP A 236 22.11 -4.21 -0.83
N GLY A 237 20.99 -4.59 -1.47
CA GLY A 237 20.27 -5.84 -1.23
C GLY A 237 19.39 -5.83 0.02
N SER A 238 19.27 -4.72 0.74
CA SER A 238 18.36 -4.62 1.88
C SER A 238 16.91 -4.48 1.44
N ASN A 239 16.00 -5.16 2.14
CA ASN A 239 14.58 -5.10 1.85
C ASN A 239 13.99 -3.72 2.23
N GLN A 240 13.39 -2.99 1.28
CA GLN A 240 12.74 -1.68 1.49
C GLN A 240 11.23 -1.78 1.77
N GLU A 241 10.75 -2.95 2.18
CA GLU A 241 9.33 -3.15 2.46
C GLU A 241 8.90 -2.44 3.76
N GLY A 242 8.26 -1.28 3.60
CA GLY A 242 7.57 -0.58 4.68
C GLY A 242 6.35 -1.34 5.22
N LEU A 243 5.82 -0.90 6.36
CA LEU A 243 4.63 -1.49 7.00
C LEU A 243 3.43 -1.61 6.05
N TYR A 244 3.23 -0.59 5.22
CA TYR A 244 2.18 -0.57 4.21
C TYR A 244 2.29 -1.75 3.23
N TRP A 245 3.49 -1.99 2.70
CA TRP A 245 3.71 -3.09 1.75
C TRP A 245 3.48 -4.45 2.39
N ARG A 246 4.01 -4.66 3.60
CA ARG A 246 3.78 -5.88 4.37
C ARG A 246 2.30 -6.14 4.62
N TYR A 247 1.55 -5.07 4.90
CA TYR A 247 0.10 -5.13 5.06
C TYR A 247 -0.61 -5.51 3.76
N GLU A 248 -0.25 -4.91 2.62
CA GLU A 248 -0.85 -5.28 1.33
C GLU A 248 -0.52 -6.72 0.92
N VAL A 249 0.74 -7.15 1.07
CA VAL A 249 1.17 -8.53 0.79
C VAL A 249 0.37 -9.50 1.65
N TRP A 250 0.28 -9.24 2.96
CA TRP A 250 -0.50 -10.08 3.86
C TRP A 250 -1.98 -10.15 3.46
N LEU A 251 -2.59 -9.04 3.06
CA LEU A 251 -3.97 -9.01 2.59
C LEU A 251 -4.15 -9.89 1.34
N ARG A 252 -3.26 -9.74 0.34
CA ARG A 252 -3.27 -10.57 -0.87
C ARG A 252 -3.09 -12.05 -0.57
N GLU A 253 -2.28 -12.41 0.42
CA GLU A 253 -2.16 -13.79 0.90
C GLU A 253 -3.48 -14.31 1.47
N GLN A 254 -4.21 -13.50 2.25
CA GLN A 254 -5.53 -13.91 2.77
C GLN A 254 -6.56 -14.09 1.63
N GLU A 255 -6.54 -13.20 0.64
CA GLU A 255 -7.38 -13.31 -0.56
C GLU A 255 -7.05 -14.59 -1.35
N SER A 256 -5.77 -14.88 -1.58
CA SER A 256 -5.32 -16.10 -2.25
C SER A 256 -5.72 -17.36 -1.49
N VAL A 257 -5.55 -17.40 -0.17
CA VAL A 257 -5.96 -18.55 0.67
C VAL A 257 -7.47 -18.78 0.66
N SER A 258 -8.27 -17.71 0.55
CA SER A 258 -9.74 -17.81 0.53
C SER A 258 -10.32 -18.08 -0.86
N GLY A 259 -9.58 -17.80 -1.93
CA GLY A 259 -9.89 -18.30 -3.26
C GLY A 259 -9.20 -17.59 -4.42
N SER A 260 -9.11 -16.27 -4.41
CA SER A 260 -8.48 -15.52 -5.50
C SER A 260 -7.94 -14.20 -4.99
N VAL A 261 -6.72 -13.87 -5.42
CA VAL A 261 -6.16 -12.53 -5.23
C VAL A 261 -6.87 -11.53 -6.15
N THR A 262 -7.08 -10.31 -5.68
CA THR A 262 -7.72 -9.24 -6.46
C THR A 262 -6.77 -8.54 -7.44
N GLY A 263 -5.47 -8.60 -7.19
CA GLY A 263 -4.44 -8.08 -8.08
C GLY A 263 -3.06 -8.67 -7.78
N GLY A 264 -2.39 -9.14 -8.83
CA GLY A 264 -1.02 -9.65 -8.78
C GLY A 264 0.03 -8.63 -9.21
N TYR A 265 1.28 -9.07 -9.28
CA TYR A 265 2.40 -8.24 -9.72
C TYR A 265 2.67 -8.45 -11.21
N GLY A 266 2.62 -7.37 -12.00
CA GLY A 266 2.82 -7.42 -13.45
C GLY A 266 4.23 -7.81 -13.91
N SER A 267 5.17 -7.93 -12.96
CA SER A 267 6.56 -8.33 -13.18
C SER A 267 6.82 -9.83 -13.00
N ILE A 268 5.86 -10.57 -12.42
CA ILE A 268 5.96 -12.01 -12.23
C ILE A 268 4.57 -12.66 -12.07
N TYR A 269 4.05 -13.20 -13.15
CA TYR A 269 2.85 -14.04 -13.11
C TYR A 269 2.82 -15.07 -14.22
N ALA A 270 2.04 -16.13 -14.03
CA ALA A 270 1.84 -17.19 -14.99
C ALA A 270 0.39 -17.68 -14.95
N LEU A 271 -0.07 -18.18 -16.07
CA LEU A 271 -1.38 -18.82 -16.20
C LEU A 271 -1.37 -19.90 -17.28
N PRO A 272 -2.30 -20.86 -17.23
CA PRO A 272 -2.53 -21.78 -18.33
C PRO A 272 -2.87 -20.96 -19.58
N ARG A 273 -2.30 -21.32 -20.73
CA ARG A 273 -2.53 -20.60 -21.98
C ARG A 273 -4.01 -20.49 -22.34
N GLY A 274 -4.79 -21.54 -22.07
CA GLY A 274 -6.23 -21.58 -22.35
C GLY A 274 -7.06 -20.56 -21.56
N ASP A 275 -6.53 -20.08 -20.43
CA ASP A 275 -7.20 -19.09 -19.57
C ASP A 275 -6.83 -17.64 -19.92
N TYR A 276 -5.87 -17.46 -20.84
CA TYR A 276 -5.44 -16.13 -21.25
C TYR A 276 -6.49 -15.46 -22.12
N VAL A 277 -6.97 -14.29 -21.67
CA VAL A 277 -7.94 -13.48 -22.40
C VAL A 277 -7.23 -12.30 -23.07
N ASP A 278 -7.20 -12.32 -24.39
CA ASP A 278 -6.77 -11.20 -25.21
C ASP A 278 -7.79 -10.06 -25.14
N THR A 279 -7.45 -9.00 -24.41
CA THR A 279 -8.35 -7.89 -24.09
C THR A 279 -8.56 -6.91 -25.23
N ILE A 280 -7.71 -6.91 -26.26
CA ILE A 280 -7.69 -5.88 -27.32
C ILE A 280 -8.37 -6.38 -28.61
N SER A 281 -8.55 -7.70 -28.79
CA SER A 281 -9.25 -8.26 -29.95
C SER A 281 -10.78 -8.20 -29.87
N ARG A 282 -11.35 -7.86 -28.70
CA ARG A 282 -12.80 -7.60 -28.56
C ARG A 282 -13.14 -6.16 -28.95
N SER A 283 -12.93 -5.81 -30.21
CA SER A 283 -13.76 -4.76 -30.81
C SER A 283 -15.20 -5.27 -30.87
N PRO A 284 -16.21 -4.52 -30.39
CA PRO A 284 -17.60 -4.97 -30.48
C PRO A 284 -17.98 -5.04 -31.96
N THR A 285 -18.24 -6.26 -32.45
CA THR A 285 -19.04 -6.50 -33.65
C THR A 285 -20.50 -6.18 -33.38
#